data_AF-A0A7Y4XS28-F1
#
_entry.id   AF-A0A7Y4XS28-F1
#
_cell.length_a   1.000
_cell.length_b   1.000
_cell.length_c   1.000
_cell.angle_alpha   90.00
_cell.angle_beta   90.00
_cell.angle_gamma   90.00
#
_symmetry.space_group_name_H-M   'P 1'
#
loop_
_entity.id
_entity.type
_entity.pdbx_description
1 polymer ?
#
loop_
_entity_poly.entity_id
_entity_poly.type
_entity_poly.pdbx_seq_one_letter_code
_entity_poly.pdbx_strand_id
1 'polypeptide(L)'
;MIFSLLLILLSGNYAQQKEAFKPSTEFELKIDYQFKQRSVAESRQRPDYSTDGNEKSKPSEGPLPYLIINFKILKLSEQEVRVKAVDYFGKSILSKKVETGDNIKLDLGFTDDMKDRVTSHSLRMQFLNEKKEEVSVVTLLIMEDGTFLVNDEVRGKF
;
A
#
# COMPACT_ATOMS: atom_id res chain seq x y z
N MET A 1 20.41 57.02 -0.68
CA MET A 1 20.52 55.66 -1.28
C MET A 1 20.57 54.62 -0.16
N ILE A 2 19.42 54.29 0.46
CA ILE A 2 19.34 53.23 1.48
C ILE A 2 17.95 52.60 1.35
N PHE A 3 17.77 51.69 0.39
CA PHE A 3 16.55 50.87 0.27
C PHE A 3 16.88 49.66 -0.63
N SER A 4 17.74 48.77 -0.17
CA SER A 4 18.03 47.49 -0.85
C SER A 4 18.65 46.48 0.12
N LEU A 5 17.98 46.21 1.25
CA LEU A 5 18.44 45.17 2.17
C LEU A 5 17.30 44.43 2.90
N LEU A 6 16.11 44.33 2.29
CA LEU A 6 14.95 43.68 2.90
C LEU A 6 14.28 42.65 1.98
N LEU A 7 15.06 41.81 1.30
CA LEU A 7 14.51 40.77 0.41
C LEU A 7 15.26 39.43 0.43
N ILE A 8 15.86 39.06 1.58
CA ILE A 8 16.61 37.79 1.73
C ILE A 8 15.97 36.85 2.79
N LEU A 9 14.81 37.20 3.36
CA LEU A 9 14.14 36.38 4.39
C LEU A 9 12.99 35.50 3.87
N LEU A 10 12.90 35.28 2.55
CA LEU A 10 11.89 34.42 1.91
C LEU A 10 12.47 33.14 1.30
N SER A 11 13.67 32.74 1.69
CA SER A 11 14.19 31.39 1.46
C SER A 11 13.48 30.42 2.40
N GLY A 12 12.18 30.24 2.17
CA GLY A 12 11.39 29.21 2.83
C GLY A 12 12.09 27.88 2.65
N ASN A 13 12.52 27.30 3.78
CA ASN A 13 12.97 25.92 3.84
C ASN A 13 11.81 25.04 3.38
N TYR A 14 11.76 24.75 2.08
CA TYR A 14 11.12 23.54 1.59
C TYR A 14 12.01 22.39 2.04
N ALA A 15 11.95 22.07 3.34
CA ALA A 15 12.34 20.77 3.81
C ALA A 15 11.39 19.80 3.12
N GLN A 16 11.83 19.25 2.00
CA GLN A 16 11.27 18.06 1.42
C GLN A 16 11.45 16.98 2.48
N GLN A 17 10.46 16.86 3.37
CA GLN A 17 10.46 15.90 4.46
C GLN A 17 10.41 14.54 3.78
N LYS A 18 11.57 13.92 3.63
CA LYS A 18 11.70 12.55 3.18
C LYS A 18 10.80 11.73 4.10
N GLU A 19 9.76 11.12 3.53
CA GLU A 19 8.79 10.31 4.26
C GLU A 19 9.57 9.30 5.12
N ALA A 20 9.41 9.40 6.44
CA ALA A 20 10.18 8.56 7.35
C ALA A 20 9.53 7.18 7.41
N PHE A 21 10.27 6.14 7.03
CA PHE A 21 9.80 4.78 7.21
C PHE A 21 9.61 4.48 8.69
N LYS A 22 8.45 3.90 9.02
CA LYS A 22 8.22 3.40 10.37
C LYS A 22 9.22 2.26 10.63
N PRO A 23 9.89 2.22 11.79
CA PRO A 23 10.87 1.17 12.07
C PRO A 23 10.23 -0.22 12.07
N SER A 24 10.91 -1.22 11.51
CA SER A 24 10.42 -2.60 11.42
C SER A 24 10.21 -3.28 12.77
N THR A 25 10.78 -2.73 13.85
CA THR A 25 10.54 -3.17 15.24
C THR A 25 9.23 -2.66 15.84
N GLU A 26 8.54 -1.72 15.17
CA GLU A 26 7.31 -1.08 15.67
C GLU A 26 6.03 -1.64 15.05
N PHE A 27 6.17 -2.56 14.11
CA PHE A 27 5.03 -3.23 13.48
C PHE A 27 5.39 -4.67 13.13
N GLU A 28 4.35 -5.48 12.91
CA GLU A 28 4.48 -6.83 12.37
C GLU A 28 3.59 -6.92 11.15
N LEU A 29 4.18 -7.26 9.99
CA LEU A 29 3.47 -7.47 8.74
C LEU A 29 3.51 -8.96 8.41
N LYS A 30 2.35 -9.60 8.36
CA LYS A 30 2.20 -10.98 7.90
C LYS A 30 1.49 -11.01 6.57
N ILE A 31 2.05 -11.79 5.67
CA ILE A 31 1.45 -12.11 4.38
C ILE A 31 0.75 -13.46 4.54
N ASP A 32 -0.56 -13.47 4.30
CA ASP A 32 -1.40 -14.66 4.33
C ASP A 32 -1.89 -14.97 2.91
N TYR A 33 -1.64 -16.19 2.45
CA TYR A 33 -2.08 -16.67 1.16
C TYR A 33 -3.27 -17.58 1.33
N GLN A 34 -4.35 -17.22 0.68
CA GLN A 34 -5.56 -18.03 0.65
C GLN A 34 -5.86 -18.42 -0.79
N PHE A 35 -6.34 -19.64 -0.99
CA PHE A 35 -6.85 -20.07 -2.28
C PHE A 35 -8.35 -19.71 -2.32
N LYS A 36 -8.69 -18.67 -3.09
CA LYS A 36 -10.08 -18.22 -3.26
C LYS A 36 -10.56 -18.51 -4.67
N GLN A 37 -11.83 -18.90 -4.81
CA GLN A 37 -12.45 -18.97 -6.13
C GLN A 37 -12.95 -17.58 -6.52
N ARG A 38 -12.64 -17.15 -7.75
CA ARG A 38 -13.07 -15.85 -8.25
C ARG A 38 -14.58 -15.82 -8.44
N SER A 39 -15.24 -14.75 -8.01
CA SER A 39 -16.66 -14.59 -8.27
C SER A 39 -16.92 -14.23 -9.74
N VAL A 40 -18.16 -14.47 -10.21
CA VAL A 40 -18.58 -14.09 -11.57
C VAL A 40 -18.51 -12.56 -11.77
N ALA A 41 -18.72 -11.77 -10.71
CA ALA A 41 -18.65 -10.31 -10.76
C ALA A 41 -17.20 -9.81 -10.98
N GLU A 42 -16.25 -10.35 -10.22
CA GLU A 42 -14.81 -10.00 -10.35
C GLU A 42 -14.23 -10.45 -11.70
N SER A 43 -14.74 -11.56 -12.25
CA SER A 43 -14.32 -12.06 -13.56
C SER A 43 -14.69 -11.09 -14.71
N ARG A 44 -15.81 -10.38 -14.59
CA ARG A 44 -16.30 -9.43 -15.62
C ARG A 44 -15.56 -8.08 -15.62
N GLN A 45 -14.73 -7.81 -14.60
CA GLN A 45 -14.01 -6.53 -14.46
C GLN A 45 -12.59 -6.58 -15.05
N ARG A 46 -12.09 -7.75 -15.46
CA ARG A 46 -10.81 -7.84 -16.19
C ARG A 46 -11.02 -7.40 -17.64
N PRO A 47 -10.14 -6.55 -18.20
CA PRO A 47 -10.06 -6.37 -19.65
C PRO A 47 -9.71 -7.71 -20.29
N ASP A 48 -10.48 -8.12 -21.31
CA ASP A 48 -10.22 -9.35 -22.06
C ASP A 48 -9.01 -9.11 -22.97
N TYR A 49 -7.83 -9.59 -22.57
CA TYR A 49 -6.60 -9.47 -23.37
C TYR A 49 -6.42 -10.64 -24.35
N SER A 50 -7.49 -11.41 -24.64
CA SER A 50 -7.47 -12.41 -25.71
C SER A 50 -7.26 -11.72 -27.06
N THR A 51 -6.07 -11.88 -27.64
CA THR A 51 -5.71 -11.30 -28.95
C THR A 51 -6.40 -12.02 -30.11
N ASP A 52 -7.14 -13.10 -29.85
CA ASP A 52 -8.00 -13.76 -30.83
C ASP A 52 -9.47 -13.65 -30.40
N GLY A 53 -10.25 -12.89 -31.16
CA GLY A 53 -11.63 -12.49 -30.87
C GLY A 53 -12.67 -13.62 -30.88
N ASN A 54 -12.39 -14.79 -30.33
CA ASN A 54 -13.32 -15.92 -30.29
C ASN A 54 -13.30 -16.80 -29.03
N GLU A 55 -12.53 -16.47 -27.99
CA GLU A 55 -12.68 -17.13 -26.69
C GLU A 55 -13.13 -16.11 -25.65
N LYS A 56 -14.44 -16.12 -25.35
CA LYS A 56 -14.94 -15.54 -24.10
C LYS A 56 -14.11 -16.16 -22.98
N SER A 57 -13.25 -15.36 -22.34
CA SER A 57 -12.40 -15.78 -21.23
C SER A 57 -13.25 -16.56 -20.23
N LYS A 58 -13.09 -17.89 -20.25
CA LYS A 58 -13.77 -18.76 -19.28
C LYS A 58 -13.28 -18.32 -17.90
N PRO A 59 -14.18 -18.10 -16.93
CA PRO A 59 -13.75 -17.83 -15.56
C PRO A 59 -12.81 -18.97 -15.14
N SER A 60 -11.65 -18.61 -14.57
CA SER A 60 -10.69 -19.57 -14.02
C SER A 60 -11.43 -20.66 -13.25
N GLU A 61 -11.38 -21.90 -13.74
CA GLU A 61 -12.17 -23.03 -13.20
C GLU A 61 -11.63 -23.54 -11.84
N GLY A 62 -10.53 -22.98 -11.34
CA GLY A 62 -9.90 -23.37 -10.08
C GLY A 62 -9.70 -22.23 -9.08
N PRO A 63 -9.46 -22.55 -7.79
CA PRO A 63 -9.15 -21.56 -6.78
C PRO A 63 -7.77 -20.93 -7.07
N LEU A 64 -7.73 -19.60 -7.04
CA LEU A 64 -6.55 -18.80 -7.35
C LEU A 64 -5.91 -18.27 -6.06
N PRO A 65 -4.58 -18.11 -6.05
CA PRO A 65 -3.87 -17.46 -4.96
C PRO A 65 -4.36 -16.03 -4.72
N TYR A 66 -4.66 -15.75 -3.47
CA TYR A 66 -5.27 -14.52 -3.00
C TYR A 66 -4.49 -13.97 -1.82
N LEU A 67 -4.14 -12.69 -1.89
CA LEU A 67 -3.25 -12.03 -0.95
C LEU A 67 -4.01 -11.27 0.12
N ILE A 68 -3.73 -11.61 1.37
CA ILE A 68 -4.23 -10.89 2.55
C ILE A 68 -3.03 -10.45 3.38
N ILE A 69 -3.03 -9.19 3.79
CA ILE A 69 -2.04 -8.66 4.72
C ILE A 69 -2.69 -8.51 6.09
N ASN A 70 -2.00 -9.01 7.10
CA ASN A 70 -2.30 -8.72 8.49
C ASN A 70 -1.19 -7.84 9.05
N PHE A 71 -1.54 -6.59 9.34
CA PHE A 71 -0.62 -5.58 9.81
C PHE A 71 -0.93 -5.25 11.28
N LYS A 72 -0.04 -5.65 12.18
CA LYS A 72 -0.18 -5.41 13.61
C LYS A 72 0.72 -4.26 14.04
N ILE A 73 0.12 -3.31 14.76
CA ILE A 73 0.83 -2.15 15.31
C ILE A 73 1.42 -2.54 16.66
N LEU A 74 2.76 -2.57 16.77
CA LEU A 74 3.45 -2.93 18.00
C LEU A 74 3.78 -1.70 18.85
N LYS A 75 4.05 -0.56 18.20
CA LYS A 75 4.29 0.73 18.85
C LYS A 75 3.75 1.89 17.99
N LEU A 76 3.22 2.90 18.65
CA LEU A 76 2.84 4.18 18.06
C LEU A 76 3.65 5.29 18.71
N SER A 77 4.08 6.27 17.92
CA SER A 77 4.60 7.52 18.48
C SER A 77 3.43 8.39 18.98
N GLU A 78 3.71 9.33 19.87
CA GLU A 78 2.69 10.25 20.41
C GLU A 78 2.02 11.13 19.33
N GLN A 79 2.66 11.26 18.17
CA GLN A 79 2.14 12.05 17.05
C GLN A 79 1.26 11.21 16.12
N GLU A 80 1.27 9.88 16.22
CA GLU A 80 0.53 8.98 15.32
C GLU A 80 -0.84 8.64 15.90
N VAL A 81 -1.92 9.15 15.30
CA VAL A 81 -3.29 8.95 15.81
C VAL A 81 -4.19 8.17 14.84
N ARG A 82 -3.79 8.07 13.57
CA ARG A 82 -4.60 7.47 12.51
C ARG A 82 -3.71 6.73 11.53
N VAL A 83 -4.18 5.61 11.01
CA VAL A 83 -3.58 4.93 9.86
C VAL A 83 -4.49 5.07 8.65
N LYS A 84 -3.90 5.37 7.50
CA LYS A 84 -4.53 5.37 6.18
C LYS A 84 -3.79 4.40 5.28
N ALA A 85 -4.50 3.44 4.72
CA ALA A 85 -3.97 2.53 3.70
C ALA A 85 -4.32 3.09 2.32
N VAL A 86 -3.30 3.29 1.49
CA VAL A 86 -3.42 3.85 0.14
C VAL A 86 -2.80 2.87 -0.85
N ASP A 87 -3.51 2.60 -1.93
CA ASP A 87 -3.02 1.75 -3.01
C ASP A 87 -2.07 2.50 -3.95
N TYR A 88 -1.43 1.78 -4.86
CA TYR A 88 -0.61 2.33 -5.95
C TYR A 88 -1.28 3.47 -6.74
N PHE A 89 -2.60 3.46 -6.90
CA PHE A 89 -3.34 4.49 -7.65
C PHE A 89 -3.69 5.72 -6.78
N GLY A 90 -3.27 5.75 -5.52
CA GLY A 90 -3.59 6.82 -4.58
C GLY A 90 -4.99 6.68 -3.95
N LYS A 91 -5.71 5.59 -4.21
CA LYS A 91 -7.04 5.35 -3.65
C LYS A 91 -6.90 4.92 -2.19
N SER A 92 -7.65 5.57 -1.31
CA SER A 92 -7.73 5.18 0.08
C SER A 92 -8.53 3.88 0.21
N ILE A 93 -7.88 2.79 0.62
CA ILE A 93 -8.54 1.50 0.90
C ILE A 93 -9.09 1.50 2.33
N LEU A 94 -8.36 2.11 3.26
CA LEU A 94 -8.72 2.17 4.68
C LEU A 94 -8.31 3.53 5.26
N SER A 95 -9.08 4.03 6.24
CA SER A 95 -8.68 5.13 7.10
C SER A 95 -9.34 4.99 8.46
N LYS A 96 -8.57 4.72 9.52
CA LYS A 96 -9.10 4.55 10.88
C LYS A 96 -8.15 5.11 11.94
N LYS A 97 -8.73 5.58 13.05
CA LYS A 97 -7.94 5.81 14.28
C LYS A 97 -7.34 4.49 14.75
N VAL A 98 -6.16 4.55 15.34
CA VAL A 98 -5.41 3.35 15.75
C VAL A 98 -4.88 3.47 17.15
N GLU A 99 -4.72 2.33 17.79
CA GLU A 99 -4.08 2.19 19.10
C GLU A 99 -2.98 1.12 19.01
N THR A 100 -2.08 1.11 19.99
CA THR A 100 -1.05 0.06 20.06
C THR A 100 -1.71 -1.30 20.28
N GLY A 101 -1.31 -2.31 19.50
CA GLY A 101 -1.90 -3.65 19.53
C GLY A 101 -2.96 -3.89 18.46
N ASP A 102 -3.44 -2.84 17.78
CA ASP A 102 -4.40 -2.98 16.69
C ASP A 102 -3.87 -3.90 15.58
N ASN A 103 -4.76 -4.75 15.07
CA ASN A 103 -4.50 -5.57 13.90
C ASN A 103 -5.38 -5.09 12.73
N ILE A 104 -4.73 -4.73 11.64
CA ILE A 104 -5.35 -4.22 10.42
C ILE A 104 -5.24 -5.31 9.36
N LYS A 105 -6.39 -5.85 8.96
CA LYS A 105 -6.47 -6.81 7.87
C LYS A 105 -6.77 -6.06 6.57
N LEU A 106 -5.89 -6.21 5.59
CA LEU A 106 -6.06 -5.66 4.25
C LEU A 106 -6.17 -6.78 3.25
N ASP A 107 -7.24 -6.71 2.48
CA ASP A 107 -7.51 -7.62 1.40
C ASP A 107 -6.98 -6.98 0.11
N LEU A 108 -5.96 -7.59 -0.51
CA LEU A 108 -5.30 -7.01 -1.68
C LEU A 108 -5.75 -7.63 -3.02
N GLY A 109 -6.43 -8.77 -3.00
CA GLY A 109 -6.92 -9.42 -4.22
C GLY A 109 -6.06 -10.60 -4.70
N PHE A 110 -6.30 -11.02 -5.94
CA PHE A 110 -5.63 -12.15 -6.57
C PHE A 110 -4.21 -11.79 -7.02
N THR A 111 -3.22 -12.64 -6.74
CA THR A 111 -1.82 -12.36 -7.09
C THR A 111 -1.59 -12.30 -8.60
N ASP A 112 -2.37 -13.06 -9.38
CA ASP A 112 -2.32 -12.99 -10.85
C ASP A 112 -2.69 -11.59 -11.37
N ASP A 113 -3.66 -10.93 -10.75
CA ASP A 113 -4.04 -9.57 -11.12
C ASP A 113 -2.94 -8.55 -10.75
N MET A 114 -2.15 -8.82 -9.71
CA MET A 114 -1.03 -7.97 -9.29
C MET A 114 0.17 -8.11 -10.21
N LYS A 115 0.46 -9.35 -10.65
CA LYS A 115 1.52 -9.64 -11.64
C LYS A 115 1.22 -8.99 -12.98
N ASP A 116 -0.02 -9.11 -13.43
CA ASP A 116 -0.50 -8.48 -14.67
C ASP A 116 -0.68 -6.95 -14.54
N ARG A 117 -0.36 -6.37 -13.36
CA ARG A 117 -0.53 -4.95 -13.00
C ARG A 117 -1.96 -4.42 -13.17
N VAL A 118 -2.95 -5.31 -13.23
CA VAL A 118 -4.39 -5.01 -13.30
C VAL A 118 -4.87 -4.46 -11.95
N THR A 119 -4.31 -4.97 -10.84
CA THR A 119 -4.58 -4.50 -9.49
C THR A 119 -3.34 -3.87 -8.87
N SER A 120 -3.56 -3.17 -7.76
CA SER A 120 -2.50 -2.46 -7.07
C SER A 120 -1.38 -3.40 -6.60
N HIS A 121 -0.16 -3.12 -7.03
CA HIS A 121 1.04 -3.88 -6.68
C HIS A 121 1.88 -3.19 -5.60
N SER A 122 1.40 -2.07 -5.07
CA SER A 122 2.02 -1.39 -3.94
C SER A 122 0.96 -0.88 -2.98
N LEU A 123 1.33 -0.83 -1.71
CA LEU A 123 0.48 -0.37 -0.64
C LEU A 123 1.30 0.55 0.27
N ARG A 124 0.72 1.68 0.63
CA ARG A 124 1.29 2.62 1.61
C ARG A 124 0.39 2.67 2.83
N MET A 125 0.94 2.30 3.97
CA MET A 125 0.33 2.45 5.29
C MET A 125 0.85 3.73 5.92
N GLN A 126 0.10 4.82 5.76
CA GLN A 126 0.46 6.15 6.24
C GLN A 126 -0.03 6.32 7.67
N PHE A 127 0.87 6.61 8.60
CA PHE A 127 0.54 7.01 9.96
C PHE A 127 0.45 8.52 10.01
N LEU A 128 -0.69 9.02 10.45
CA LEU A 128 -1.06 10.43 10.37
C LEU A 128 -1.23 11.02 11.76
N ASN A 129 -0.91 12.31 11.89
CA ASN A 129 -1.21 13.10 13.08
C ASN A 129 -2.64 13.64 13.10
N GLU A 130 -2.98 14.40 14.15
CA GLU A 130 -4.29 15.04 14.29
C GLU A 130 -4.65 15.98 13.13
N LYS A 131 -3.64 16.61 12.52
CA LYS A 131 -3.77 17.49 11.35
C LYS A 131 -3.85 16.72 10.04
N LYS A 132 -3.81 15.39 10.08
CA LYS A 132 -3.77 14.47 8.92
C LYS A 132 -2.49 14.58 8.09
N GLU A 133 -1.42 15.11 8.68
CA GLU A 133 -0.09 15.12 8.07
C GLU A 133 0.57 13.76 8.30
N GLU A 134 1.33 13.28 7.31
CA GLU A 134 2.05 12.01 7.41
C GLU A 134 3.25 12.15 8.36
N VAL A 135 3.27 11.31 9.39
CA VAL A 135 4.35 11.24 10.39
C VAL A 135 5.34 10.14 10.01
N SER A 136 4.80 8.97 9.66
CA SER A 136 5.59 7.83 9.21
C SER A 136 4.81 6.99 8.21
N VAL A 137 5.52 6.14 7.47
CA VAL A 137 4.90 5.26 6.47
C VAL A 137 5.50 3.86 6.52
N VAL A 138 4.67 2.85 6.29
CA VAL A 138 5.14 1.53 5.89
C VAL A 138 4.79 1.32 4.42
N THR A 139 5.78 0.99 3.60
CA THR A 139 5.56 0.66 2.20
C THR A 139 5.62 -0.84 2.01
N LEU A 140 4.71 -1.37 1.22
CA LEU A 140 4.80 -2.71 0.66
C LEU A 140 4.84 -2.58 -0.86
N LEU A 141 5.81 -3.23 -1.48
CA LEU A 141 5.93 -3.33 -2.93
C LEU A 141 6.00 -4.79 -3.34
N ILE A 142 5.22 -5.16 -4.35
CA ILE A 142 5.26 -6.46 -5.02
C ILE A 142 5.91 -6.26 -6.39
N MET A 143 7.09 -6.85 -6.56
CA MET A 143 7.80 -6.84 -7.84
C MET A 143 7.15 -7.80 -8.83
N GLU A 144 7.47 -7.65 -10.11
CA GLU A 144 6.93 -8.48 -11.20
C GLU A 144 7.30 -9.95 -11.04
N ASP A 145 8.46 -10.19 -10.44
CA ASP A 145 8.96 -11.54 -10.16
C ASP A 145 8.36 -12.15 -8.89
N GLY A 146 7.42 -11.48 -8.22
CA GLY A 146 6.77 -11.94 -7.00
C GLY A 146 7.51 -11.62 -5.70
N THR A 147 8.64 -10.90 -5.76
CA THR A 147 9.36 -10.47 -4.55
C THR A 147 8.59 -9.39 -3.79
N PHE A 148 8.53 -9.51 -2.46
CA PHE A 148 7.97 -8.49 -1.56
C PHE A 148 9.07 -7.67 -0.93
N LEU A 149 8.90 -6.36 -1.01
CA LEU A 149 9.71 -5.39 -0.28
C LEU A 149 8.84 -4.70 0.75
N VAL A 150 9.31 -4.63 1.99
CA VAL A 150 8.69 -3.83 3.05
C VAL A 150 9.69 -2.77 3.48
N ASN A 151 9.33 -1.50 3.34
CA ASN A 151 10.27 -0.37 3.54
C ASN A 151 11.57 -0.57 2.76
N ASP A 152 11.45 -0.96 1.49
CA ASP A 152 12.55 -1.27 0.56
C ASP A 152 13.43 -2.48 0.94
N GLU A 153 13.11 -3.20 2.02
CA GLU A 153 13.81 -4.43 2.41
C GLU A 153 13.10 -5.66 1.88
N VAL A 154 13.83 -6.58 1.25
CA VAL A 154 13.27 -7.88 0.80
C VAL A 154 12.78 -8.69 2.00
N ARG A 155 11.50 -9.07 1.97
CA ARG A 155 10.87 -9.89 3.03
C ARG A 155 10.46 -11.28 2.55
N GLY A 156 10.43 -11.53 1.25
CA GLY A 156 10.10 -12.83 0.68
C GLY A 156 9.85 -12.77 -0.82
N LYS A 157 9.47 -13.92 -1.38
CA LYS A 157 9.14 -14.10 -2.80
C LYS A 157 8.17 -15.27 -2.95
N PHE A 158 7.38 -15.28 -4.02
CA PHE A 158 6.55 -16.42 -4.44
C PHE A 158 6.82 -16.81 -5.90
#